data_AF-A0AAN2PFR1-F1
#
_entry.id   AF-A0AAN2PFR1-F1
#
_cell.length_a   1.000
_cell.length_b   1.000
_cell.length_c   1.000
_cell.angle_alpha   90.00
_cell.angle_beta   90.00
_cell.angle_gamma   90.00
#
_symmetry.space_group_name_H-M   'P 1'
#
loop_
_entity.id
_entity.type
_entity.pdbx_description
1 polymer ?
#
loop_
_entity_poly.entity_id
_entity_poly.type
_entity_poly.pdbx_seq_one_letter_code
_entity_poly.pdbx_strand_id
1 'polypeptide(L)'
;MKIFVQAEVKKALSTQKSTAQLLDQLGMKNSSFTLEQRLQTFILGKYEIWSEENMSKSLKDIVPPQIQQKALDSIPDLSRFIVKKGKEYFDSAEGKRRLEDMLDDFFKERGKLINLIQMFIGNEKLIDKIQPEIIKFFEQSRTIDILSVMLVKEWGNLEKWDIEKIEGMIGRETIKQWITEKTVEMLPVASILNKPVRELTANFSDTIVEKGVPIFVEKGAKYVINHFQPLFQKLHLDDIVEEQVSSFSVSRLEEMVVSITKKELSMITYLGALLGGIIGLFQGFVTVLIG
;
A
#
# COMPACT_ATOMS: atom_id res chain seq x y z
N MET A 1 3.96 2.11 31.35
CA MET A 1 3.87 2.38 29.90
C MET A 1 2.66 1.72 29.25
N LYS A 2 2.47 0.39 29.35
CA LYS A 2 1.32 -0.33 28.74
C LYS A 2 -0.06 0.23 29.10
N ILE A 3 -0.33 0.45 30.40
CA ILE A 3 -1.63 0.98 30.89
C ILE A 3 -1.92 2.40 30.35
N PHE A 4 -0.89 3.24 30.26
CA PHE A 4 -1.00 4.60 29.72
C PHE A 4 -1.32 4.58 28.22
N VAL A 5 -0.63 3.75 27.45
CA VAL A 5 -0.88 3.59 26.00
C VAL A 5 -2.28 3.01 25.75
N GLN A 6 -2.73 2.06 26.57
CA GLN A 6 -4.08 1.50 26.48
C GLN A 6 -5.16 2.56 26.73
N ALA A 7 -4.97 3.43 27.74
CA ALA A 7 -5.91 4.52 28.03
C ALA A 7 -5.97 5.55 26.88
N GLU A 8 -4.82 5.91 26.31
CA GLU A 8 -4.76 6.87 25.20
C GLU A 8 -5.35 6.29 23.91
N VAL A 9 -5.09 5.00 23.62
CA VAL A 9 -5.72 4.30 22.49
C VAL A 9 -7.23 4.21 22.68
N LYS A 10 -7.70 3.85 23.89
CA LYS A 10 -9.15 3.82 24.18
C LYS A 10 -9.82 5.18 23.97
N LYS A 11 -9.16 6.26 24.37
CA LYS A 11 -9.61 7.64 24.13
C LYS A 11 -9.68 7.94 22.64
N ALA A 12 -8.62 7.63 21.87
CA ALA A 12 -8.59 7.82 20.42
C ALA A 12 -9.70 7.00 19.70
N LEU A 13 -9.92 5.75 20.10
CA LEU A 13 -10.97 4.87 19.55
C LEU A 13 -12.39 5.38 19.85
N SER A 14 -12.57 6.12 20.94
CA SER A 14 -13.87 6.69 21.33
C SER A 14 -14.18 8.05 20.69
N THR A 15 -13.24 8.63 19.93
CA THR A 15 -13.45 9.95 19.30
C THR A 15 -14.44 9.89 18.14
N GLN A 16 -15.17 11.00 17.94
CA GLN A 16 -16.03 11.21 16.76
C GLN A 16 -15.23 11.62 15.51
N LYS A 17 -13.93 11.87 15.66
CA LYS A 17 -13.04 12.18 14.53
C LYS A 17 -12.94 10.98 13.60
N SER A 18 -12.78 11.25 12.31
CA SER A 18 -12.54 10.18 11.34
C SER A 18 -11.11 9.64 11.45
N THR A 19 -10.89 8.43 10.96
CA THR A 19 -9.55 7.84 10.91
C THR A 19 -8.61 8.72 10.06
N ALA A 20 -9.11 9.28 8.96
CA ALA A 20 -8.36 10.22 8.12
C ALA A 20 -7.91 11.47 8.90
N GLN A 21 -8.82 12.07 9.68
CA GLN A 21 -8.49 13.25 10.50
C GLN A 21 -7.44 12.95 11.57
N LEU A 22 -7.50 11.78 12.22
CA LEU A 22 -6.49 11.39 13.20
C LEU A 22 -5.12 11.18 12.54
N LEU A 23 -5.08 10.61 11.33
CA LEU A 23 -3.85 10.42 10.58
C LEU A 23 -3.25 11.75 10.09
N ASP A 24 -4.08 12.69 9.66
CA ASP A 24 -3.64 14.05 9.31
C ASP A 24 -3.05 14.77 10.52
N GLN A 25 -3.64 14.61 11.72
CA GLN A 25 -3.10 15.17 12.95
C GLN A 25 -1.74 14.57 13.34
N LEU A 26 -1.43 13.35 12.91
CA LEU A 26 -0.13 12.71 13.08
C LEU A 26 0.88 13.09 11.98
N GLY A 27 0.54 14.06 11.12
CA GLY A 27 1.38 14.54 10.03
C GLY A 27 1.35 13.67 8.77
N MET A 28 0.50 12.63 8.74
CA MET A 28 0.35 11.75 7.58
C MET A 28 -0.69 12.32 6.61
N LYS A 29 -0.29 13.33 5.84
CA LYS A 29 -1.12 13.90 4.77
C LYS A 29 -1.36 12.85 3.67
N ASN A 30 -2.55 12.85 3.07
CA ASN A 30 -2.96 11.94 1.99
C ASN A 30 -2.95 10.45 2.38
N SER A 31 -3.13 10.14 3.66
CA SER A 31 -3.11 8.76 4.17
C SER A 31 -4.05 7.82 3.44
N SER A 32 -5.27 8.28 3.08
CA SER A 32 -6.23 7.46 2.35
C SER A 32 -5.71 7.02 0.99
N PHE A 33 -5.14 7.95 0.22
CA PHE A 33 -4.57 7.66 -1.10
C PHE A 33 -3.35 6.72 -1.01
N THR A 34 -2.45 6.98 -0.08
CA THR A 34 -1.27 6.12 0.12
C THR A 34 -1.64 4.71 0.60
N LEU A 35 -2.66 4.59 1.45
CA LEU A 35 -3.17 3.30 1.91
C LEU A 35 -3.85 2.52 0.78
N GLU A 36 -4.65 3.19 -0.06
CA GLU A 36 -5.25 2.58 -1.26
C GLU A 36 -4.20 2.01 -2.18
N GLN A 37 -3.19 2.80 -2.54
CA GLN A 37 -2.11 2.34 -3.41
C GLN A 37 -1.34 1.17 -2.81
N ARG A 38 -0.98 1.25 -1.52
CA ARG A 38 -0.27 0.15 -0.84
C ARG A 38 -1.12 -1.12 -0.76
N LEU A 39 -2.42 -0.98 -0.54
CA LEU A 39 -3.35 -2.11 -0.52
C LEU A 39 -3.42 -2.76 -1.91
N GLN A 40 -3.54 -1.96 -2.96
CA GLN A 40 -3.52 -2.44 -4.34
C GLN A 40 -2.21 -3.16 -4.65
N THR A 41 -1.05 -2.55 -4.39
CA THR A 41 0.26 -3.19 -4.61
C THR A 41 0.39 -4.49 -3.81
N PHE A 42 -0.09 -4.52 -2.56
CA PHE A 42 -0.06 -5.72 -1.74
C PHE A 42 -0.95 -6.84 -2.30
N ILE A 43 -2.19 -6.52 -2.70
CA ILE A 43 -3.11 -7.51 -3.28
C ILE A 43 -2.59 -8.03 -4.61
N LEU A 44 -2.08 -7.14 -5.48
CA LEU A 44 -1.49 -7.53 -6.76
C LEU A 44 -0.25 -8.39 -6.57
N GLY A 45 0.67 -8.00 -5.67
CA GLY A 45 1.85 -8.81 -5.35
C GLY A 45 1.48 -10.17 -4.73
N LYS A 46 0.40 -10.23 -3.94
CA LYS A 46 -0.13 -11.50 -3.44
C LYS A 46 -0.71 -12.36 -4.55
N TYR A 47 -1.43 -11.77 -5.50
CA TYR A 47 -1.92 -12.47 -6.68
C TYR A 47 -0.77 -13.01 -7.54
N GLU A 48 0.30 -12.25 -7.75
CA GLU A 48 1.45 -12.71 -8.56
C GLU A 48 2.12 -13.93 -7.94
N ILE A 49 2.47 -13.88 -6.65
CA ILE A 49 3.05 -15.02 -5.93
C ILE A 49 2.10 -16.22 -5.94
N TRP A 50 0.81 -15.96 -5.68
CA TRP A 50 -0.20 -17.01 -5.64
C TRP A 50 -0.38 -17.65 -7.03
N SER A 51 -0.40 -16.87 -8.11
CA SER A 51 -0.51 -17.40 -9.47
C SER A 51 0.68 -18.30 -9.77
N GLU A 52 1.90 -17.84 -9.51
CA GLU A 52 3.14 -18.60 -9.73
C GLU A 52 3.19 -19.93 -8.97
N GLU A 53 2.80 -19.94 -7.69
CA GLU A 53 2.77 -21.15 -6.86
C GLU A 53 1.68 -22.16 -7.27
N ASN A 54 0.66 -21.72 -8.01
CA ASN A 54 -0.52 -22.51 -8.32
C ASN A 54 -0.77 -22.68 -9.83
N MET A 55 0.20 -22.34 -10.69
CA MET A 55 0.08 -22.40 -12.15
C MET A 55 -0.39 -23.75 -12.68
N SER A 56 0.11 -24.84 -12.08
CA SER A 56 -0.16 -26.23 -12.49
C SER A 56 -1.33 -26.89 -11.77
N LYS A 57 -2.01 -26.18 -10.88
CA LYS A 57 -3.19 -26.71 -10.18
C LYS A 57 -4.45 -26.40 -10.98
N SER A 58 -5.43 -27.28 -10.89
CA SER A 58 -6.72 -27.06 -11.53
C SER A 58 -7.52 -25.95 -10.83
N LEU A 59 -8.32 -25.22 -11.60
CA LEU A 59 -9.22 -24.19 -11.06
C LEU A 59 -10.13 -24.75 -9.95
N LYS A 60 -10.60 -25.99 -10.10
CA LYS A 60 -11.46 -26.68 -9.12
C LYS A 60 -10.80 -26.85 -7.75
N ASP A 61 -9.50 -27.11 -7.71
CA ASP A 61 -8.77 -27.37 -6.45
C ASP A 61 -8.47 -26.08 -5.68
N ILE A 62 -8.49 -24.95 -6.38
CA ILE A 62 -8.19 -23.62 -5.87
C ILE A 62 -9.44 -22.90 -5.42
N VAL A 63 -10.48 -22.94 -6.25
CA VAL A 63 -11.66 -22.09 -6.09
C VAL A 63 -12.56 -22.71 -5.03
N PRO A 64 -12.93 -21.98 -3.97
CA PRO A 64 -13.81 -22.52 -2.94
C PRO A 64 -15.16 -23.00 -3.50
N PRO A 65 -15.76 -24.08 -2.96
CA PRO A 65 -17.03 -24.62 -3.45
C PRO A 65 -18.17 -23.60 -3.51
N GLN A 66 -18.17 -22.60 -2.61
CA GLN A 66 -19.17 -21.53 -2.59
C GLN A 66 -19.10 -20.66 -3.85
N ILE A 67 -17.89 -20.41 -4.36
CA ILE A 67 -17.67 -19.62 -5.57
C ILE A 67 -18.02 -20.45 -6.81
N GLN A 68 -17.69 -21.75 -6.81
CA GLN A 68 -18.08 -22.67 -7.88
C GLN A 68 -19.61 -22.73 -8.02
N GLN A 69 -20.33 -22.91 -6.91
CA GLN A 69 -21.79 -22.92 -6.93
C GLN A 69 -22.36 -21.58 -7.40
N LYS A 70 -21.84 -20.46 -6.90
CA LYS A 70 -22.29 -19.13 -7.31
C LYS A 70 -22.04 -18.87 -8.80
N ALA A 71 -20.95 -19.40 -9.37
CA ALA A 71 -20.69 -19.33 -10.81
C ALA A 71 -21.77 -20.08 -11.59
N LEU A 72 -22.09 -21.32 -11.19
CA LEU A 72 -23.15 -22.12 -11.80
C LEU A 72 -24.52 -21.44 -11.71
N ASP A 73 -24.87 -20.88 -10.55
CA ASP A 73 -26.14 -20.19 -10.34
C ASP A 73 -26.26 -18.90 -11.19
N SER A 74 -25.13 -18.32 -11.60
CA SER A 74 -25.08 -17.12 -12.44
C SER A 74 -25.16 -17.41 -13.94
N ILE A 75 -24.99 -18.66 -14.37
CA ILE A 75 -25.01 -19.06 -15.79
C ILE A 75 -26.35 -18.73 -16.49
N PRO A 76 -27.53 -18.92 -15.87
CA PRO A 76 -28.79 -18.54 -16.49
C PRO A 76 -28.89 -17.04 -16.80
N ASP A 77 -28.39 -16.19 -15.90
CA ASP A 77 -28.36 -14.74 -16.11
C ASP A 77 -27.37 -14.34 -17.19
N LEU A 78 -26.20 -14.99 -17.22
CA LEU A 78 -25.23 -14.79 -18.30
C LEU A 78 -25.81 -15.23 -19.65
N SER A 79 -26.55 -16.33 -19.69
CA SER A 79 -27.22 -16.81 -20.91
C SER A 79 -28.27 -15.83 -21.39
N ARG A 80 -29.12 -15.30 -20.49
CA ARG A 80 -30.06 -14.20 -20.80
C ARG A 80 -29.34 -12.99 -21.38
N PHE A 81 -28.21 -12.61 -20.80
CA PHE A 81 -27.41 -11.48 -21.27
C PHE A 81 -26.83 -11.73 -22.67
N ILE A 82 -26.22 -12.90 -22.91
CA ILE A 82 -25.65 -13.27 -24.22
C ILE A 82 -26.74 -13.30 -25.28
N VAL A 83 -27.89 -13.91 -24.99
CA VAL A 83 -29.03 -13.97 -25.90
C VAL A 83 -29.53 -12.57 -26.26
N LYS A 84 -29.68 -11.70 -25.25
CA LYS A 84 -30.06 -10.30 -25.46
C LYS A 84 -29.05 -9.57 -26.34
N LYS A 85 -27.76 -9.73 -26.08
CA LYS A 85 -26.68 -9.12 -26.88
C LYS A 85 -26.61 -9.66 -28.30
N GLY A 86 -26.85 -10.96 -28.48
CA GLY A 86 -26.96 -11.59 -29.80
C GLY A 86 -28.11 -11.00 -30.60
N LYS A 87 -29.29 -10.84 -29.99
CA LYS A 87 -30.43 -10.15 -30.59
C LYS A 87 -30.06 -8.72 -31.02
N GLU A 88 -29.53 -7.92 -30.10
CA GLU A 88 -29.13 -6.52 -30.36
C GLU A 88 -28.13 -6.42 -31.52
N TYR A 89 -27.17 -7.35 -31.58
CA TYR A 89 -26.18 -7.40 -32.66
C TYR A 89 -26.83 -7.71 -34.02
N PHE A 90 -27.64 -8.77 -34.12
CA PHE A 90 -28.27 -9.16 -35.39
C PHE A 90 -29.40 -8.23 -35.83
N ASP A 91 -29.98 -7.44 -34.92
CA ASP A 91 -30.92 -6.36 -35.23
C ASP A 91 -30.21 -5.09 -35.75
N SER A 92 -28.92 -4.93 -35.42
CA SER A 92 -28.12 -3.78 -35.87
C SER A 92 -27.78 -3.81 -37.36
N ALA A 93 -27.46 -2.64 -37.91
CA ALA A 93 -26.96 -2.52 -39.29
C ALA A 93 -25.65 -3.31 -39.52
N GLU A 94 -24.78 -3.39 -38.50
CA GLU A 94 -23.56 -4.18 -38.56
C GLU A 94 -23.86 -5.67 -38.67
N GLY A 95 -24.78 -6.19 -37.85
CA GLY A 95 -25.20 -7.58 -37.90
C GLY A 95 -25.88 -7.94 -39.22
N LYS A 96 -26.71 -7.05 -39.76
CA LYS A 96 -27.33 -7.23 -41.09
C LYS A 96 -26.27 -7.34 -42.19
N ARG A 97 -25.31 -6.41 -42.21
CA ARG A 97 -24.18 -6.44 -43.15
C ARG A 97 -23.33 -7.70 -42.99
N ARG A 98 -23.09 -8.14 -41.75
CA ARG A 98 -22.35 -9.38 -41.50
C ARG A 98 -23.08 -10.60 -42.05
N LEU A 99 -24.41 -10.64 -41.96
CA LEU A 99 -25.20 -11.70 -42.58
C LEU A 99 -25.11 -11.65 -44.11
N GLU A 100 -25.10 -10.45 -44.71
CA GLU A 100 -24.90 -10.27 -46.16
C GLU A 100 -23.56 -10.87 -46.60
N ASP A 101 -22.47 -10.50 -45.91
CA ASP A 101 -21.12 -11.03 -46.19
C ASP A 101 -21.08 -12.56 -46.06
N MET A 102 -21.71 -13.12 -45.01
CA MET A 102 -21.76 -14.57 -44.79
C MET A 102 -22.55 -15.32 -45.86
N LEU A 103 -23.67 -14.76 -46.32
CA LEU A 103 -24.44 -15.35 -47.42
C LEU A 103 -23.64 -15.29 -48.72
N ASP A 104 -22.99 -14.16 -49.01
CA ASP A 104 -22.17 -13.99 -50.20
C ASP A 104 -21.05 -15.03 -50.26
N ASP A 105 -20.35 -15.26 -49.15
CA ASP A 105 -19.28 -16.24 -49.06
C ASP A 105 -19.80 -17.67 -49.18
N PHE A 106 -20.94 -17.98 -48.55
CA PHE A 106 -21.62 -19.27 -48.71
C PHE A 106 -21.98 -19.57 -50.17
N PHE A 107 -22.48 -18.58 -50.92
CA PHE A 107 -22.83 -18.73 -52.34
C PHE A 107 -21.58 -18.93 -53.22
N LYS A 108 -20.48 -18.22 -52.94
CA LYS A 108 -19.20 -18.37 -53.64
C LYS A 108 -18.59 -19.76 -53.45
N GLU A 109 -18.63 -20.31 -52.24
CA GLU A 109 -18.01 -21.60 -51.91
C GLU A 109 -18.77 -22.80 -52.48
N ARG A 110 -20.09 -22.72 -52.64
CA ARG A 110 -20.93 -23.88 -53.04
C ARG A 110 -21.11 -24.10 -54.55
N GLY A 111 -20.29 -23.43 -55.37
CA GLY A 111 -20.13 -23.75 -56.79
C GLY A 111 -21.13 -23.08 -57.75
N LYS A 112 -20.91 -23.29 -59.06
CA LYS A 112 -21.52 -22.49 -60.15
C LYS A 112 -23.06 -22.54 -60.22
N LEU A 113 -23.68 -23.65 -59.83
CA LEU A 113 -25.14 -23.82 -59.88
C LEU A 113 -25.87 -22.96 -58.85
N ILE A 114 -25.28 -22.81 -57.66
CA ILE A 114 -25.84 -22.02 -56.57
C ILE A 114 -25.64 -20.52 -56.81
N ASN A 115 -24.52 -20.14 -57.42
CA ASN A 115 -24.24 -18.76 -57.84
C ASN A 115 -25.25 -18.22 -58.89
N LEU A 116 -25.82 -19.10 -59.73
CA LEU A 116 -26.89 -18.73 -60.67
C LEU A 116 -28.19 -18.35 -59.94
N ILE A 117 -28.55 -19.07 -58.87
CA ILE A 117 -29.77 -18.81 -58.08
C ILE A 117 -29.64 -17.48 -57.33
N GLN A 118 -28.44 -17.14 -56.87
CA GLN A 118 -28.14 -15.88 -56.19
C GLN A 118 -28.52 -14.67 -57.06
N MET A 119 -28.20 -14.71 -58.36
CA MET A 119 -28.52 -13.62 -59.31
C MET A 119 -30.02 -13.41 -59.51
N PHE A 120 -30.87 -14.42 -59.26
CA PHE A 120 -32.32 -14.32 -59.39
C PHE A 120 -33.02 -13.86 -58.10
N ILE A 121 -32.50 -14.25 -56.94
CA ILE A 121 -33.14 -13.95 -55.65
C ILE A 121 -32.61 -12.63 -55.07
N GLY A 122 -31.34 -12.30 -55.28
CA GLY A 122 -30.65 -11.16 -54.67
C GLY A 122 -30.43 -11.37 -53.17
N ASN A 123 -29.22 -11.07 -52.69
CA ASN A 123 -28.83 -11.35 -51.30
C ASN A 123 -29.67 -10.55 -50.30
N GLU A 124 -29.99 -9.29 -50.61
CA GLU A 124 -30.81 -8.41 -49.77
C GLU A 124 -32.17 -9.04 -49.41
N LYS A 125 -32.87 -9.63 -50.40
CA LYS A 125 -34.20 -10.24 -50.17
C LYS A 125 -34.14 -11.50 -49.31
N LEU A 126 -33.01 -12.22 -49.35
CA LEU A 126 -32.82 -13.41 -48.53
C LEU A 126 -32.46 -13.03 -47.10
N ILE A 127 -31.65 -11.98 -46.92
CA ILE A 127 -31.30 -11.42 -45.61
C ILE A 127 -32.55 -10.92 -44.89
N ASP A 128 -33.41 -10.19 -45.59
CA ASP A 128 -34.67 -9.68 -45.03
C ASP A 128 -35.62 -10.80 -44.54
N LYS A 129 -35.41 -12.05 -44.99
CA LYS A 129 -36.13 -13.23 -44.50
C LYS A 129 -35.40 -14.01 -43.42
N ILE A 130 -34.07 -14.10 -43.49
CA ILE A 130 -33.25 -14.85 -42.55
C ILE A 130 -33.06 -14.09 -41.24
N GLN A 131 -32.81 -12.78 -41.33
CA GLN A 131 -32.54 -11.92 -40.16
C GLN A 131 -33.67 -12.02 -39.11
N PRO A 132 -34.97 -11.89 -39.47
CA PRO A 132 -36.05 -12.03 -38.49
C PRO A 132 -36.10 -13.40 -37.81
N GLU A 133 -35.78 -14.49 -38.52
CA GLU A 133 -35.77 -15.84 -37.92
C GLU A 133 -34.58 -16.03 -36.97
N ILE A 134 -33.43 -15.42 -37.27
CA ILE A 134 -32.28 -15.38 -36.34
C ILE A 134 -32.65 -14.59 -35.08
N ILE A 135 -33.23 -13.40 -35.25
CA ILE A 135 -33.67 -12.57 -34.12
C ILE A 135 -34.70 -13.33 -33.27
N LYS A 136 -35.70 -13.93 -33.90
CA LYS A 136 -36.74 -14.74 -33.25
C LYS A 136 -36.15 -15.97 -32.54
N PHE A 137 -35.09 -16.56 -33.07
CA PHE A 137 -34.35 -17.61 -32.36
C PHE A 137 -33.77 -17.07 -31.05
N PHE A 138 -33.14 -15.90 -31.04
CA PHE A 138 -32.68 -15.26 -29.80
C PHE A 138 -33.82 -14.78 -28.89
N GLU A 139 -35.04 -14.56 -29.38
CA GLU A 139 -36.17 -14.20 -28.51
C GLU A 139 -36.76 -15.38 -27.73
N GLN A 140 -36.51 -16.61 -28.16
CA GLN A 140 -37.10 -17.79 -27.54
C GLN A 140 -36.44 -18.11 -26.19
N SER A 141 -37.27 -18.39 -25.17
CA SER A 141 -36.80 -18.87 -23.86
C SER A 141 -35.96 -20.14 -23.98
N ARG A 142 -36.31 -21.04 -24.91
CA ARG A 142 -35.55 -22.26 -25.20
C ARG A 142 -34.09 -21.98 -25.58
N THR A 143 -33.79 -20.87 -26.23
CA THR A 143 -32.41 -20.52 -26.62
C THR A 143 -31.56 -20.19 -25.39
N ILE A 144 -32.15 -19.55 -24.38
CA ILE A 144 -31.51 -19.31 -23.09
C ILE A 144 -31.22 -20.65 -22.40
N ASP A 145 -32.16 -21.60 -22.42
CA ASP A 145 -31.98 -22.92 -21.80
C ASP A 145 -30.85 -23.71 -22.49
N ILE A 146 -30.82 -23.71 -23.83
CA ILE A 146 -29.76 -24.36 -24.62
C ILE A 146 -28.39 -23.78 -24.26
N LEU A 147 -28.27 -22.46 -24.25
CA LEU A 147 -27.02 -21.78 -23.89
C LEU A 147 -26.62 -22.05 -22.45
N SER A 148 -27.58 -22.06 -21.52
CA SER A 148 -27.32 -22.36 -20.11
C SER A 148 -26.74 -23.76 -19.95
N VAL A 149 -27.34 -24.77 -20.60
CA VAL A 149 -26.84 -26.14 -20.58
C VAL A 149 -25.43 -26.25 -21.18
N MET A 150 -25.19 -25.57 -22.31
CA MET A 150 -23.85 -25.54 -22.92
C MET A 150 -22.82 -24.90 -21.99
N LEU A 151 -23.14 -23.75 -21.39
CA LEU A 151 -22.24 -23.03 -20.49
C LEU A 151 -21.97 -23.81 -19.20
N VAL A 152 -22.96 -24.51 -18.63
CA VAL A 152 -22.74 -25.40 -17.48
C VAL A 152 -21.77 -26.52 -17.84
N LYS A 153 -21.95 -27.12 -19.02
CA LYS A 153 -21.06 -28.18 -19.51
C LYS A 153 -19.64 -27.66 -19.72
N GLU A 154 -19.49 -26.51 -20.37
CA GLU A 154 -18.18 -25.90 -20.59
C GLU A 154 -17.53 -25.42 -19.29
N TRP A 155 -18.31 -24.93 -18.33
CA TRP A 155 -17.81 -24.60 -16.99
C TRP A 155 -17.12 -25.81 -16.34
N GLY A 156 -17.73 -27.01 -16.41
CA GLY A 156 -17.10 -28.24 -15.91
C GLY A 156 -15.83 -28.66 -16.65
N ASN A 157 -15.60 -28.17 -17.88
CA ASN A 157 -14.33 -28.34 -18.59
C ASN A 157 -13.31 -27.30 -18.13
N LEU A 158 -13.72 -26.04 -17.96
CA LEU A 158 -12.89 -24.93 -17.48
C LEU A 158 -12.37 -25.19 -16.06
N GLU A 159 -13.19 -25.79 -15.20
CA GLU A 159 -12.80 -26.20 -13.84
C GLU A 159 -11.58 -27.13 -13.80
N LYS A 160 -11.37 -27.91 -14.86
CA LYS A 160 -10.25 -28.85 -14.99
C LYS A 160 -9.00 -28.22 -15.60
N TRP A 161 -9.09 -26.98 -16.08
CA TRP A 161 -7.94 -26.31 -16.66
C TRP A 161 -7.00 -25.84 -15.56
N ASP A 162 -5.72 -25.90 -15.87
CA ASP A 162 -4.67 -25.36 -15.02
C ASP A 162 -4.70 -23.82 -15.08
N ILE A 163 -4.33 -23.18 -13.98
CA ILE A 163 -4.34 -21.71 -13.86
C ILE A 163 -3.51 -21.04 -14.96
N GLU A 164 -2.39 -21.64 -15.35
CA GLU A 164 -1.54 -21.12 -16.43
C GLU A 164 -2.32 -20.96 -17.75
N LYS A 165 -3.14 -21.96 -18.10
CA LYS A 165 -3.95 -21.93 -19.32
C LYS A 165 -5.05 -20.86 -19.25
N ILE A 166 -5.68 -20.71 -18.08
CA ILE A 166 -6.72 -19.71 -17.86
C ILE A 166 -6.13 -18.30 -17.95
N GLU A 167 -5.02 -18.08 -17.26
CA GLU A 167 -4.31 -16.80 -17.27
C GLU A 167 -3.76 -16.46 -18.67
N GLY A 168 -3.30 -17.46 -19.42
CA GLY A 168 -2.88 -17.29 -20.82
C GLY A 168 -4.01 -16.87 -21.76
N MET A 169 -5.24 -17.32 -21.53
CA MET A 169 -6.39 -16.94 -22.36
C MET A 169 -7.01 -15.60 -21.98
N ILE A 170 -7.12 -15.31 -20.68
CA ILE A 170 -7.72 -14.07 -20.18
C ILE A 170 -6.71 -12.92 -20.25
N GLY A 171 -5.42 -13.23 -20.09
CA GLY A 171 -4.34 -12.26 -19.94
C GLY A 171 -4.13 -11.84 -18.49
N ARG A 172 -2.90 -12.00 -18.00
CA ARG A 172 -2.48 -11.58 -16.64
C ARG A 172 -2.86 -10.13 -16.34
N GLU A 173 -2.65 -9.23 -17.29
CA GLU A 173 -2.95 -7.80 -17.12
C GLU A 173 -4.45 -7.52 -16.97
N THR A 174 -5.30 -8.26 -17.70
CA THR A 174 -6.76 -8.15 -17.56
C THR A 174 -7.23 -8.65 -16.19
N ILE A 175 -6.63 -9.73 -15.67
CA ILE A 175 -6.93 -10.22 -14.31
C ILE A 175 -6.49 -9.19 -13.27
N LYS A 176 -5.29 -8.62 -13.39
CA LYS A 176 -4.79 -7.56 -12.50
C LYS A 176 -5.71 -6.33 -12.51
N GLN A 177 -6.17 -5.92 -13.70
CA GLN A 177 -7.11 -4.81 -13.82
C GLN A 177 -8.42 -5.13 -13.10
N TRP A 178 -9.00 -6.31 -13.34
CA TRP A 178 -10.24 -6.72 -12.68
C TRP A 178 -10.11 -6.79 -11.15
N ILE A 179 -8.99 -7.32 -10.64
CA ILE A 179 -8.68 -7.32 -9.19
C ILE A 179 -8.60 -5.89 -8.67
N THR A 180 -7.95 -4.99 -9.40
CA THR A 180 -7.81 -3.58 -9.01
C THR A 180 -9.17 -2.89 -8.94
N GLU A 181 -10.00 -3.02 -9.98
CA GLU A 181 -11.34 -2.45 -10.05
C GLU A 181 -12.25 -3.00 -8.93
N LYS A 182 -12.25 -4.33 -8.74
CA LYS A 182 -13.04 -4.96 -7.68
C LYS A 182 -12.54 -4.61 -6.27
N THR A 183 -11.25 -4.41 -6.09
CA THR A 183 -10.70 -3.94 -4.81
C THR A 183 -11.23 -2.55 -4.47
N VAL A 184 -11.25 -1.63 -5.44
CA VAL A 184 -11.78 -0.27 -5.22
C VAL A 184 -13.29 -0.28 -4.94
N GLU A 185 -14.05 -1.13 -5.65
CA GLU A 185 -15.49 -1.28 -5.45
C GLU A 185 -15.84 -1.86 -4.07
N MET A 186 -15.15 -2.93 -3.66
CA MET A 186 -15.44 -3.62 -2.40
C MET A 186 -14.84 -2.93 -1.17
N LEU A 187 -13.68 -2.29 -1.32
CA LEU A 187 -12.95 -1.63 -0.25
C LEU A 187 -12.69 -0.16 -0.61
N PRO A 188 -13.72 0.71 -0.50
CA PRO A 188 -13.53 2.15 -0.66
C PRO A 188 -12.82 2.72 0.56
N VAL A 189 -11.50 2.57 0.62
CA VAL A 189 -10.65 2.96 1.75
C VAL A 189 -10.85 4.44 2.12
N ALA A 190 -10.95 5.35 1.15
CA ALA A 190 -11.29 6.74 1.42
C ALA A 190 -12.63 6.91 2.15
N SER A 191 -13.68 6.18 1.73
CA SER A 191 -14.98 6.21 2.39
C SER A 191 -14.91 5.63 3.81
N ILE A 192 -14.19 4.52 3.98
CA ILE A 192 -14.01 3.86 5.28
C ILE A 192 -13.23 4.77 6.24
N LEU A 193 -12.13 5.37 5.81
CA LEU A 193 -11.30 6.25 6.64
C LEU A 193 -11.99 7.55 7.01
N ASN A 194 -12.97 7.99 6.23
CA ASN A 194 -13.79 9.17 6.53
C ASN A 194 -14.89 8.90 7.57
N LYS A 195 -15.18 7.64 7.91
CA LYS A 195 -16.10 7.31 9.00
C LYS A 195 -15.46 7.56 10.37
N PRO A 196 -16.27 7.92 11.40
CA PRO A 196 -15.78 8.07 12.76
C PRO A 196 -15.11 6.79 13.28
N VAL A 197 -13.97 6.92 13.97
CA VAL A 197 -13.23 5.76 14.50
C VAL A 197 -14.08 4.92 15.45
N ARG A 198 -14.94 5.59 16.23
CA ARG A 198 -15.89 4.91 17.13
C ARG A 198 -16.82 3.95 16.41
N GLU A 199 -17.30 4.28 15.21
CA GLU A 199 -18.20 3.42 14.45
C GLU A 199 -17.48 2.21 13.87
N LEU A 200 -16.25 2.40 13.38
CA LEU A 200 -15.43 1.32 12.82
C LEU A 200 -14.96 0.33 13.89
N THR A 201 -14.77 0.81 15.12
CA THR A 201 -14.16 0.02 16.20
C THR A 201 -15.14 -0.39 17.30
N ALA A 202 -16.42 -0.02 17.22
CA ALA A 202 -17.42 -0.33 18.25
C ALA A 202 -17.47 -1.81 18.66
N ASN A 203 -17.37 -2.73 17.69
CA ASN A 203 -17.46 -4.18 17.93
C ASN A 203 -16.15 -4.82 18.39
N PHE A 204 -15.02 -4.10 18.28
CA PHE A 204 -13.69 -4.65 18.52
C PHE A 204 -12.81 -3.80 19.44
N SER A 205 -13.34 -2.69 19.96
CA SER A 205 -12.59 -1.70 20.76
C SER A 205 -11.89 -2.35 21.96
N ASP A 206 -12.62 -3.16 22.74
CA ASP A 206 -12.05 -3.84 23.90
C ASP A 206 -10.99 -4.88 23.48
N THR A 207 -11.20 -5.60 22.37
CA THR A 207 -10.21 -6.54 21.85
C THR A 207 -8.93 -5.83 21.37
N ILE A 208 -9.06 -4.68 20.71
CA ILE A 208 -7.93 -3.88 20.24
C ILE A 208 -7.13 -3.36 21.45
N VAL A 209 -7.80 -2.84 22.47
CA VAL A 209 -7.14 -2.27 23.66
C VAL A 209 -6.51 -3.36 24.54
N GLU A 210 -7.20 -4.48 24.77
CA GLU A 210 -6.75 -5.53 25.68
C GLU A 210 -5.73 -6.48 25.06
N LYS A 211 -5.90 -6.84 23.77
CA LYS A 211 -5.01 -7.80 23.09
C LYS A 211 -4.10 -7.13 22.07
N GLY A 212 -4.61 -6.17 21.31
CA GLY A 212 -3.85 -5.49 20.27
C GLY A 212 -2.72 -4.62 20.85
N VAL A 213 -3.06 -3.68 21.74
CA VAL A 213 -2.09 -2.71 22.28
C VAL A 213 -0.88 -3.38 22.94
N PRO A 214 -1.03 -4.42 23.80
CA PRO A 214 0.13 -5.09 24.38
C PRO A 214 1.06 -5.71 23.33
N ILE A 215 0.51 -6.35 22.29
CA ILE A 215 1.29 -6.97 21.22
C ILE A 215 2.05 -5.91 20.42
N PHE A 216 1.39 -4.79 20.07
CA PHE A 216 2.03 -3.70 19.33
C PHE A 216 3.12 -3.02 20.15
N VAL A 217 2.89 -2.77 21.45
CA VAL A 217 3.90 -2.18 22.35
C VAL A 217 5.09 -3.11 22.50
N GLU A 218 4.88 -4.42 22.64
CA GLU A 218 5.97 -5.39 22.75
C GLU A 218 6.78 -5.52 21.45
N LYS A 219 6.12 -5.62 20.30
CA LYS A 219 6.79 -5.67 18.99
C LYS A 219 7.51 -4.36 18.68
N GLY A 220 6.88 -3.23 18.96
CA GLY A 220 7.49 -1.90 18.79
C GLY A 220 8.70 -1.72 19.69
N ALA A 221 8.61 -2.09 20.97
CA ALA A 221 9.74 -2.04 21.90
C ALA A 221 10.88 -2.94 21.43
N LYS A 222 10.60 -4.18 20.99
CA LYS A 222 11.63 -5.06 20.42
C LYS A 222 12.27 -4.48 19.16
N TYR A 223 11.47 -3.89 18.26
CA TYR A 223 11.98 -3.26 17.05
C TYR A 223 12.91 -2.09 17.39
N VAL A 224 12.48 -1.20 18.29
CA VAL A 224 13.27 -0.07 18.79
C VAL A 224 14.56 -0.58 19.43
N ILE A 225 14.51 -1.52 20.36
CA ILE A 225 15.70 -2.07 21.04
C ILE A 225 16.69 -2.66 20.02
N ASN A 226 16.20 -3.46 19.07
CA ASN A 226 17.04 -4.13 18.08
C ASN A 226 17.63 -3.16 17.03
N HIS A 227 16.96 -2.04 16.73
CA HIS A 227 17.44 -1.01 15.78
C HIS A 227 18.13 0.18 16.47
N PHE A 228 18.03 0.34 17.79
CA PHE A 228 18.72 1.38 18.56
C PHE A 228 20.13 0.96 19.01
N GLN A 229 20.45 -0.32 19.03
CA GLN A 229 21.79 -0.81 19.36
C GLN A 229 22.90 -0.24 18.45
N PRO A 230 22.70 -0.11 17.12
CA PRO A 230 23.64 0.57 16.21
C PRO A 230 23.66 2.10 16.37
N LEU A 231 22.60 2.72 16.89
CA LEU A 231 22.54 4.18 17.10
C LEU A 231 23.42 4.61 18.27
N PHE A 232 23.50 3.82 19.33
CA PHE A 232 24.43 4.07 20.46
C PHE A 232 25.91 3.91 20.05
N GLN A 233 26.22 3.05 19.08
CA GLN A 233 27.59 2.94 18.53
C GLN A 233 27.97 4.12 17.62
N LYS A 234 26.98 4.84 17.06
CA LYS A 234 27.19 6.03 16.21
C LYS A 234 27.13 7.36 16.97
N LEU A 235 26.45 7.38 18.13
CA LEU A 235 26.64 8.43 19.11
C LEU A 235 27.99 8.17 19.76
N HIS A 236 29.04 8.79 19.23
CA HIS A 236 30.37 8.84 19.81
C HIS A 236 30.32 9.56 21.19
N LEU A 237 29.67 8.95 22.16
CA LEU A 237 29.58 9.44 23.53
C LEU A 237 30.96 9.52 24.15
N ASP A 238 31.87 8.63 23.74
CA ASP A 238 33.29 8.67 24.11
C ASP A 238 33.95 9.97 23.61
N ASP A 239 33.74 10.37 22.35
CA ASP A 239 34.31 11.61 21.79
C ASP A 239 33.74 12.88 22.46
N ILE A 240 32.44 12.90 22.79
CA ILE A 240 31.81 14.04 23.48
C ILE A 240 32.34 14.18 24.93
N VAL A 241 32.61 13.06 25.60
CA VAL A 241 33.22 13.05 26.94
C VAL A 241 34.71 13.41 26.87
N GLU A 242 35.44 12.95 25.86
CA GLU A 242 36.85 13.30 25.62
C GLU A 242 37.05 14.79 25.29
N GLU A 243 36.16 15.37 24.48
CA GLU A 243 36.18 16.81 24.17
C GLU A 243 35.90 17.67 25.42
N GLN A 244 34.96 17.25 26.28
CA GLN A 244 34.69 17.92 27.56
C GLN A 244 35.87 17.81 28.55
N VAL A 245 36.59 16.68 28.58
CA VAL A 245 37.74 16.47 29.47
C VAL A 245 39.01 17.17 28.95
N SER A 246 39.25 17.18 27.65
CA SER A 246 40.44 17.83 27.03
C SER A 246 40.43 19.35 27.16
N SER A 247 39.24 19.96 27.23
CA SER A 247 39.09 21.40 27.51
C SER A 247 39.47 21.80 28.94
N PHE A 248 39.81 20.84 29.81
CA PHE A 248 39.89 21.07 31.26
C PHE A 248 41.28 21.01 31.92
N SER A 249 42.40 20.81 31.22
CA SER A 249 43.67 20.51 31.95
C SER A 249 44.96 21.22 31.55
N VAL A 250 44.98 22.21 30.64
CA VAL A 250 46.23 22.99 30.41
C VAL A 250 46.06 24.45 30.80
N SER A 251 45.08 25.15 30.22
CA SER A 251 44.92 26.59 30.46
C SER A 251 44.62 26.94 31.92
N ARG A 252 43.82 26.14 32.64
CA ARG A 252 43.56 26.36 34.08
C ARG A 252 44.76 26.02 34.96
N LEU A 253 45.59 25.04 34.58
CA LEU A 253 46.81 24.72 35.32
C LEU A 253 47.84 25.84 35.15
N GLU A 254 48.02 26.37 33.94
CA GLU A 254 48.86 27.55 33.70
C GLU A 254 48.34 28.77 34.47
N GLU A 255 47.03 29.04 34.42
CA GLU A 255 46.45 30.20 35.09
C GLU A 255 46.58 30.10 36.63
N MET A 256 46.48 28.89 37.20
CA MET A 256 46.78 28.66 38.62
C MET A 256 48.27 28.84 38.95
N VAL A 257 49.20 28.29 38.15
CA VAL A 257 50.64 28.43 38.40
C VAL A 257 51.09 29.88 38.26
N VAL A 258 50.63 30.59 37.22
CA VAL A 258 50.94 32.00 36.98
C VAL A 258 50.35 32.88 38.08
N SER A 259 49.12 32.63 38.53
CA SER A 259 48.49 33.43 39.59
C SER A 259 49.17 33.27 40.96
N ILE A 260 49.59 32.06 41.33
CA ILE A 260 50.36 31.81 42.56
C ILE A 260 51.74 32.49 42.47
N THR A 261 52.47 32.28 41.37
CA THR A 261 53.82 32.82 41.19
C THR A 261 53.82 34.35 41.22
N LYS A 262 52.85 34.99 40.57
CA LYS A 262 52.73 36.46 40.56
C LYS A 262 52.44 37.03 41.95
N LYS A 263 51.64 36.34 42.75
CA LYS A 263 51.27 36.78 44.10
C LYS A 263 52.44 36.68 45.07
N GLU A 264 53.17 35.56 45.04
CA GLU A 264 54.37 35.35 45.87
C GLU A 264 55.48 36.33 45.50
N LEU A 265 55.76 36.50 44.20
CA LEU A 265 56.77 37.44 43.73
C LEU A 265 56.44 38.91 44.08
N SER A 266 55.16 39.29 44.00
CA SER A 266 54.70 40.62 44.41
C SER A 266 54.92 40.87 45.90
N MET A 267 54.78 39.84 46.75
CA MET A 267 54.98 39.97 48.18
C MET A 267 56.47 40.15 48.51
N ILE A 268 57.36 39.41 47.85
CA ILE A 268 58.82 39.60 47.95
C ILE A 268 59.21 41.02 47.51
N THR A 269 58.65 41.51 46.41
CA THR A 269 58.93 42.87 45.91
C THR A 269 58.50 43.94 46.92
N TYR A 270 57.33 43.77 47.53
CA TYR A 270 56.80 44.69 48.52
C TYR A 270 57.62 44.66 49.82
N LEU A 271 58.00 43.46 50.28
CA LEU A 271 58.89 43.30 51.43
C LEU A 271 60.27 43.90 51.13
N GLY A 272 60.83 43.67 49.95
CA GLY A 272 62.12 44.22 49.54
C GLY A 272 62.13 45.74 49.51
N ALA A 273 61.07 46.36 48.99
CA ALA A 273 60.90 47.81 49.01
C ALA A 273 60.77 48.36 50.44
N LEU A 274 60.01 47.67 51.31
CA LEU A 274 59.87 48.05 52.71
C LEU A 274 61.20 47.94 53.48
N LEU A 275 61.92 46.83 53.31
CA LEU A 275 63.19 46.57 53.97
C LEU A 275 64.28 47.54 53.48
N GLY A 276 64.35 47.77 52.16
CA GLY A 276 65.22 48.77 51.56
C GLY A 276 64.90 50.20 52.02
N GLY A 277 63.62 50.53 52.19
CA GLY A 277 63.19 51.81 52.75
C GLY A 277 63.63 51.99 54.20
N ILE A 278 63.45 50.97 55.05
CA ILE A 278 63.87 51.02 56.46
C ILE A 278 65.39 51.12 56.58
N ILE A 279 66.15 50.32 55.82
CA ILE A 279 67.62 50.36 55.81
C ILE A 279 68.10 51.73 55.30
N GLY A 280 67.51 52.24 54.21
CA GLY A 280 67.86 53.54 53.65
C GLY A 280 67.58 54.71 54.59
N LEU A 281 66.44 54.68 55.30
CA LEU A 281 66.12 55.67 56.32
C LEU A 281 67.08 55.59 57.51
N PHE A 282 67.42 54.39 57.96
CA PHE A 282 68.38 54.19 59.05
C PHE A 282 69.78 54.68 58.65
N GLN A 283 70.24 54.35 57.45
CA GLN A 283 71.52 54.84 56.91
C GLN A 283 71.52 56.37 56.78
N GLY A 284 70.45 56.96 56.23
CA GLY A 284 70.33 58.40 56.13
C GLY A 284 70.35 59.11 57.49
N PHE A 285 69.65 58.54 58.48
CA PHE A 285 69.63 59.07 59.84
C PHE A 285 71.01 59.00 60.51
N VAL A 286 71.72 57.87 60.39
CA VAL A 286 73.07 57.70 60.94
C VAL A 286 74.06 58.66 60.27
N THR A 287 73.97 58.84 58.94
CA THR A 287 74.84 59.79 58.22
C THR A 287 74.62 61.24 58.63
N VAL A 288 73.38 61.65 58.90
CA VAL A 288 73.09 63.02 59.38
C VAL A 288 73.54 63.25 60.83
N LEU A 289 73.60 62.20 61.65
CA LEU A 289 73.95 62.32 63.08
C LEU A 289 75.45 62.20 63.36
N ILE A 290 76.22 61.54 62.48
CA ILE A 290 77.68 61.37 62.60
C ILE A 290 78.45 62.31 61.64
N GLY A 291 77.79 62.85 60.62
CA GLY A 291 78.32 63.84 59.67
C GLY A 291 78.12 65.28 60.10
#